data_AF-A0A7D5F0Q1-F1
#
_entry.id   AF-A0A7D5F0Q1-F1
#
_cell.length_a   1.000
_cell.length_b   1.000
_cell.length_c   1.000
_cell.angle_alpha   90.00
_cell.angle_beta   90.00
_cell.angle_gamma   90.00
#
_symmetry.space_group_name_H-M   'P 1'
#
loop_
_entity.id
_entity.type
_entity.pdbx_description
1 polymer ?
#
loop_
_entity_poly.entity_id
_entity_poly.type
_entity_poly.pdbx_seq_one_letter_code
_entity_poly.pdbx_strand_id
1 'polypeptide(L)'
;MLTTGSYQIAFDNLAAVGFDGAQTRRLLHLAVRLAREGAAEAGRDVWAAASVGPFGAARADGSEYTGDYGLSVAELQRWHRRRLDAIVDAEPDVLAFETIASPAEAEAVARAIDGVGIPSWISLSAASAAFDAASLRETLAASARTPGVLAVGVNCCAPETVSSAIADAAAAPYVVYPNSGETGDAAARVWTGDPGRLLADLDAWLAWGARIVGGCCRTTPDDIAAIAHRLR
;
A
#
# COMPACT_ATOMS: atom_id res chain seq x y z
N MET A 1 -0.73 13.85 2.58
CA MET A 1 -0.34 12.64 3.34
C MET A 1 1.05 12.24 2.90
N LEU A 2 1.86 11.67 3.79
CA LEU A 2 3.17 11.09 3.50
C LEU A 2 3.14 9.62 3.94
N THR A 3 3.69 8.71 3.15
CA THR A 3 3.91 7.32 3.58
C THR A 3 5.29 7.17 4.22
N THR A 4 5.40 6.35 5.25
CA THR A 4 6.67 6.05 5.92
C THR A 4 7.55 5.16 5.05
N GLY A 5 8.87 5.23 5.25
CA GLY A 5 9.83 4.31 4.64
C GLY A 5 9.86 2.91 5.27
N SER A 6 8.71 2.31 5.59
CA SER A 6 8.62 1.04 6.33
C SER A 6 8.11 -0.16 5.53
N TYR A 7 7.80 0.00 4.24
CA TYR A 7 7.23 -1.02 3.35
C TYR A 7 7.84 -2.43 3.54
N GLN A 8 9.18 -2.53 3.50
CA GLN A 8 9.94 -3.78 3.65
C GLN A 8 10.58 -3.99 5.03
N ILE A 9 10.35 -3.12 6.01
CA ILE A 9 10.92 -3.33 7.35
C ILE A 9 10.12 -4.44 8.04
N ALA A 10 10.66 -5.66 8.05
CA ALA A 10 10.07 -6.82 8.69
C ALA A 10 11.09 -7.46 9.65
N PHE A 11 10.59 -8.23 10.62
CA PHE A 11 11.48 -8.87 11.58
C PHE A 11 12.33 -9.97 10.96
N ASP A 12 11.76 -10.74 10.04
CA ASP A 12 12.43 -11.94 9.53
C ASP A 12 13.52 -11.59 8.51
N ASN A 13 13.28 -10.60 7.64
CA ASN A 13 14.27 -10.18 6.64
C ASN A 13 15.44 -9.41 7.29
N LEU A 14 15.17 -8.60 8.31
CA LEU A 14 16.22 -7.90 9.05
C LEU A 14 17.01 -8.84 9.96
N ALA A 15 16.36 -9.85 10.55
CA ALA A 15 17.07 -10.91 11.27
C ALA A 15 18.05 -11.67 10.36
N ALA A 16 17.68 -11.93 9.11
CA ALA A 16 18.55 -12.58 8.12
C ALA A 16 19.84 -11.79 7.82
N VAL A 17 19.85 -10.47 8.08
CA VAL A 17 21.03 -9.60 7.92
C VAL A 17 21.59 -9.10 9.27
N GLY A 18 21.24 -9.77 10.38
CA GLY A 18 21.89 -9.58 11.68
C GLY A 18 21.25 -8.56 12.62
N PHE A 19 20.04 -8.07 12.32
CA PHE A 19 19.31 -7.16 13.21
C PHE A 19 18.41 -7.96 14.15
N ASP A 20 18.47 -7.66 15.44
CA ASP A 20 17.55 -8.21 16.42
C ASP A 20 16.16 -7.55 16.35
N GLY A 21 15.21 -8.09 17.11
CA GLY A 21 13.85 -7.56 17.16
C GLY A 21 13.76 -6.14 17.74
N ALA A 22 14.64 -5.78 18.67
CA ALA A 22 14.65 -4.43 19.24
C ALA A 22 15.17 -3.39 18.23
N GLN A 23 16.18 -3.75 17.44
CA GLN A 23 16.69 -2.95 16.33
C GLN A 23 15.63 -2.78 15.25
N THR A 24 14.93 -3.86 14.87
CA THR A 24 13.83 -3.80 13.90
C THR A 24 12.72 -2.85 14.37
N ARG A 25 12.28 -2.97 15.63
CA ARG A 25 11.27 -2.07 16.21
C ARG A 25 11.75 -0.62 16.20
N ARG A 26 13.02 -0.35 16.53
CA ARG A 26 13.58 1.01 16.45
C ARG A 26 13.53 1.57 15.03
N LEU A 27 13.74 0.76 13.99
CA LEU A 27 13.64 1.20 12.60
C LEU A 27 12.20 1.51 12.19
N LEU A 28 11.22 0.70 12.63
CA LEU A 28 9.79 1.00 12.42
C LEU A 28 9.39 2.33 13.09
N HIS A 29 9.78 2.52 14.35
CA HIS A 29 9.51 3.77 15.07
C HIS A 29 10.20 4.96 14.41
N LEU A 30 11.44 4.79 13.96
CA LEU A 30 12.18 5.81 13.24
C LEU A 30 11.46 6.24 11.95
N ALA A 31 10.94 5.28 11.17
CA ALA A 31 10.21 5.56 9.94
C ALA A 31 8.95 6.40 10.19
N VAL A 32 8.16 6.07 11.22
CA VAL A 32 6.97 6.84 11.62
C VAL A 32 7.36 8.24 12.10
N ARG A 33 8.37 8.34 12.98
CA ARG A 33 8.86 9.63 13.49
C ARG A 33 9.29 10.57 12.36
N LEU A 34 10.10 10.09 11.41
CA LEU A 34 10.57 10.91 10.29
C LEU A 34 9.42 11.40 9.40
N ALA A 35 8.39 10.57 9.15
CA ALA A 35 7.22 11.00 8.40
C ALA A 35 6.41 12.06 9.15
N ARG A 36 6.27 11.94 10.48
CA ARG A 36 5.60 12.94 11.32
C ARG A 36 6.37 14.26 11.39
N GLU A 37 7.70 14.22 11.44
CA GLU A 37 8.55 15.41 11.38
C GLU A 37 8.37 16.13 10.04
N GLY A 38 8.47 15.41 8.91
CA GLY A 38 8.24 15.99 7.59
C GLY A 38 6.80 16.51 7.39
N ALA A 39 5.81 15.86 7.99
CA ALA A 39 4.42 16.34 7.99
C ALA A 39 4.27 17.65 8.77
N ALA A 40 4.91 17.78 9.92
CA ALA A 40 4.87 18.99 10.75
C ALA A 40 5.52 20.21 10.05
N GLU A 41 6.57 19.99 9.26
CA GLU A 41 7.24 21.05 8.49
C GLU A 41 6.37 21.63 7.37
N ALA A 42 5.30 20.94 6.96
CA ALA A 42 4.47 21.37 5.83
C ALA A 42 3.60 22.61 6.11
N GLY A 43 3.48 23.05 7.37
CA GLY A 43 2.68 24.23 7.76
C GLY A 43 1.17 24.08 7.51
N ARG A 44 0.69 22.84 7.35
CA ARG A 44 -0.72 22.46 7.16
C ARG A 44 -0.93 21.03 7.69
N ASP A 45 -2.18 20.64 7.87
CA ASP A 45 -2.50 19.28 8.29
C ASP A 45 -2.09 18.24 7.23
N VAL A 46 -1.12 17.39 7.58
CA VAL A 46 -0.63 16.30 6.76
C VAL A 46 -0.58 15.05 7.62
N TRP A 47 -1.29 13.99 7.20
CA TRP A 47 -1.20 12.69 7.87
C TRP A 47 0.09 11.95 7.49
N ALA A 48 0.72 11.33 8.48
CA ALA A 48 1.77 10.34 8.33
C ALA A 48 1.14 8.92 8.32
N ALA A 49 1.14 8.31 7.14
CA ALA A 49 0.64 6.97 6.92
C ALA A 49 1.75 5.93 7.08
N ALA A 50 1.61 5.03 8.06
CA ALA A 50 2.57 3.96 8.22
C ALA A 50 2.39 2.90 7.12
N SER A 51 3.35 2.81 6.22
CA SER A 51 3.43 1.81 5.15
C SER A 51 3.63 0.42 5.72
N VAL A 52 2.73 -0.50 5.36
CA VAL A 52 2.77 -1.92 5.69
C VAL A 52 2.69 -2.72 4.39
N GLY A 53 3.86 -3.09 3.87
CA GLY A 53 3.96 -3.91 2.65
C GLY A 53 3.57 -5.39 2.86
N PRO A 54 3.38 -6.13 1.76
CA PRO A 54 2.99 -7.53 1.80
C PRO A 54 4.13 -8.43 2.26
N PHE A 55 3.80 -9.65 2.64
CA PHE A 55 4.75 -10.69 3.01
C PHE A 55 5.80 -10.93 1.91
N GLY A 56 5.36 -10.96 0.64
CA GLY A 56 6.26 -11.18 -0.49
C GLY A 56 7.35 -10.11 -0.63
N ALA A 57 7.06 -8.87 -0.24
CA ALA A 57 8.03 -7.78 -0.27
C ALA A 57 9.18 -8.01 0.71
N ALA A 58 8.89 -8.58 1.88
CA ALA A 58 9.89 -8.91 2.87
C ALA A 58 10.78 -10.10 2.43
N ARG A 59 10.24 -11.03 1.63
CA ARG A 59 11.03 -12.14 1.06
C ARG A 59 12.01 -11.69 -0.03
N ALA A 60 11.71 -10.58 -0.72
CA ALA A 60 12.51 -10.05 -1.81
C ALA A 60 12.76 -11.06 -2.95
N ASP A 61 11.79 -11.95 -3.20
CA ASP A 61 11.84 -12.98 -4.24
C ASP A 61 10.80 -12.74 -5.36
N GLY A 62 10.15 -11.57 -5.37
CA GLY A 62 9.13 -11.20 -6.35
C GLY A 62 7.74 -11.79 -6.07
N SER A 63 7.57 -12.55 -4.98
CA SER A 63 6.27 -13.14 -4.63
C SER A 63 5.19 -12.09 -4.28
N GLU A 64 5.56 -10.82 -4.07
CA GLU A 64 4.62 -9.69 -3.94
C GLU A 64 3.77 -9.46 -5.21
N TYR A 65 4.10 -10.09 -6.32
CA TYR A 65 3.30 -10.07 -7.55
C TYR A 65 2.60 -11.41 -7.84
N THR A 66 2.82 -12.46 -7.05
CA THR A 66 2.16 -13.77 -7.26
C THR A 66 1.26 -14.18 -6.10
N GLY A 67 1.53 -13.73 -4.88
CA GLY A 67 0.78 -14.12 -3.69
C GLY A 67 0.96 -15.57 -3.27
N ASP A 68 1.79 -16.35 -3.97
CA ASP A 68 2.03 -17.77 -3.71
C ASP A 68 3.16 -17.94 -2.70
N TYR A 69 2.81 -17.77 -1.43
CA TYR A 69 3.77 -17.80 -0.32
C TYR A 69 3.92 -19.17 0.34
N GLY A 70 3.00 -20.11 0.05
CA GLY A 70 2.87 -21.38 0.79
C GLY A 70 2.40 -21.22 2.24
N LEU A 71 1.75 -20.10 2.59
CA LEU A 71 1.27 -19.80 3.94
C LEU A 71 -0.26 -19.77 4.03
N SER A 72 -0.79 -20.21 5.15
CA SER A 72 -2.20 -20.05 5.51
C SER A 72 -2.53 -18.60 5.91
N VAL A 73 -3.81 -18.23 5.85
CA VAL A 73 -4.33 -16.94 6.34
C VAL A 73 -3.91 -16.69 7.80
N ALA A 74 -3.93 -17.73 8.65
CA ALA A 74 -3.54 -17.59 10.05
C ALA A 74 -2.04 -17.33 10.24
N GLU A 75 -1.18 -17.88 9.39
CA GLU A 75 0.26 -17.60 9.40
C GLU A 75 0.55 -16.17 8.93
N LEU A 76 -0.08 -15.75 7.83
CA LEU A 76 0.02 -14.38 7.33
C LEU A 76 -0.50 -13.37 8.36
N GLN A 77 -1.60 -13.68 9.05
CA GLN A 77 -2.15 -12.82 10.10
C GLN A 77 -1.15 -12.63 11.23
N ARG A 78 -0.53 -13.71 11.72
CA ARG A 78 0.51 -13.63 12.77
C ARG A 78 1.71 -12.81 12.31
N TRP A 79 2.13 -12.97 11.06
CA TRP A 79 3.23 -12.22 10.49
C TRP A 79 2.95 -10.71 10.43
N HIS A 80 1.79 -10.33 9.88
CA HIS A 80 1.34 -8.93 9.81
C HIS A 80 1.17 -8.33 11.21
N ARG A 81 0.52 -9.05 12.13
CA ARG A 81 0.26 -8.57 13.50
C ARG A 81 1.55 -8.21 14.25
N ARG A 82 2.62 -9.00 14.10
CA ARG A 82 3.90 -8.71 14.75
C ARG A 82 4.52 -7.38 14.30
N ARG A 83 4.45 -7.06 12.99
CA ARG A 83 4.91 -5.76 12.46
C ARG A 83 3.98 -4.64 12.91
N LEU A 84 2.68 -4.90 12.86
CA LEU A 84 1.65 -3.94 13.21
C LEU A 84 1.75 -3.47 14.67
N ASP A 85 1.93 -4.39 15.63
CA ASP A 85 2.09 -4.05 17.04
C ASP A 85 3.25 -3.06 17.25
N ALA A 86 4.39 -3.27 16.57
CA ALA A 86 5.55 -2.37 16.64
C ALA A 86 5.34 -1.02 15.90
N ILE A 87 4.46 -0.96 14.90
CA ILE A 87 4.10 0.29 14.20
C ILE A 87 3.12 1.10 15.03
N VAL A 88 2.13 0.45 15.65
CA VAL A 88 1.11 1.07 16.51
C VAL A 88 1.76 1.77 17.70
N ASP A 89 2.79 1.17 18.31
CA ASP A 89 3.61 1.78 19.38
C ASP A 89 4.25 3.11 18.98
N ALA A 90 4.38 3.40 17.68
CA ALA A 90 4.93 4.65 17.15
C ALA A 90 3.85 5.68 16.77
N GLU A 91 2.58 5.36 16.98
CA GLU A 91 1.41 6.25 16.81
C GLU A 91 1.35 6.96 15.44
N PRO A 92 1.22 6.23 14.32
CA PRO A 92 0.91 6.86 13.04
C PRO A 92 -0.53 7.38 13.01
N ASP A 93 -0.82 8.34 12.11
CA ASP A 93 -2.18 8.86 11.94
C ASP A 93 -3.10 7.83 11.25
N VAL A 94 -2.53 7.02 10.35
CA VAL A 94 -3.24 6.02 9.54
C VAL A 94 -2.29 4.89 9.15
N LEU A 95 -2.83 3.70 8.91
CA LEU A 95 -2.08 2.53 8.41
C LEU A 95 -2.34 2.33 6.91
N ALA A 96 -1.27 2.15 6.15
CA ALA A 96 -1.30 1.94 4.71
C ALA A 96 -0.90 0.49 4.39
N PHE A 97 -1.86 -0.44 4.38
CA PHE A 97 -1.60 -1.79 3.89
C PHE A 97 -1.60 -1.73 2.37
N GLU A 98 -0.43 -1.87 1.77
CA GLU A 98 -0.25 -1.54 0.36
C GLU A 98 0.41 -2.67 -0.42
N THR A 99 0.09 -2.75 -1.72
CA THR A 99 0.56 -3.80 -2.63
C THR A 99 0.20 -5.21 -2.15
N ILE A 100 -0.95 -5.37 -1.49
CA ILE A 100 -1.40 -6.69 -1.03
C ILE A 100 -1.66 -7.59 -2.23
N ALA A 101 -0.97 -8.73 -2.28
CA ALA A 101 -0.82 -9.50 -3.52
C ALA A 101 -1.86 -10.59 -3.71
N SER A 102 -2.62 -10.98 -2.68
CA SER A 102 -3.58 -12.08 -2.80
C SER A 102 -4.82 -11.90 -1.93
N PRO A 103 -5.95 -12.58 -2.28
CA PRO A 103 -7.13 -12.61 -1.43
C PRO A 103 -6.83 -13.15 -0.02
N ALA A 104 -6.00 -14.19 0.09
CA ALA A 104 -5.63 -14.79 1.36
C ALA A 104 -4.85 -13.83 2.26
N GLU A 105 -3.96 -13.02 1.67
CA GLU A 105 -3.25 -11.99 2.42
C GLU A 105 -4.14 -10.81 2.80
N ALA A 106 -5.05 -10.39 1.91
CA ALA A 106 -6.03 -9.36 2.24
C ALA A 106 -6.93 -9.76 3.41
N GLU A 107 -7.37 -11.03 3.45
CA GLU A 107 -8.09 -11.59 4.59
C GLU A 107 -7.24 -11.61 5.87
N ALA A 108 -5.97 -12.01 5.76
CA ALA A 108 -5.04 -12.01 6.89
C ALA A 108 -4.82 -10.60 7.46
N VAL A 109 -4.66 -9.60 6.60
CA VAL A 109 -4.56 -8.18 6.97
C VAL A 109 -5.84 -7.72 7.65
N ALA A 110 -7.02 -8.02 7.09
CA ALA A 110 -8.29 -7.66 7.68
C ALA A 110 -8.45 -8.22 9.11
N ARG A 111 -8.03 -9.47 9.33
CA ARG A 111 -8.00 -10.09 10.67
C ARG A 111 -6.92 -9.50 11.58
N ALA A 112 -5.81 -9.02 11.03
CA ALA A 112 -4.73 -8.40 11.79
C ALA A 112 -5.05 -6.97 12.23
N ILE A 113 -5.97 -6.27 11.55
CA ILE A 113 -6.41 -4.90 11.91
C ILE A 113 -7.37 -4.91 13.11
N ASP A 114 -8.02 -6.03 13.40
CA ASP A 114 -9.02 -6.11 14.47
C ASP A 114 -8.44 -5.68 15.84
N GLY A 115 -9.16 -4.78 16.51
CA GLY A 115 -8.77 -4.21 17.80
C GLY A 115 -7.60 -3.21 17.79
N VAL A 116 -7.08 -2.80 16.63
CA VAL A 116 -5.92 -1.88 16.55
C VAL A 116 -6.30 -0.43 16.83
N GLY A 117 -7.51 0.00 16.45
CA GLY A 117 -8.03 1.34 16.74
C GLY A 117 -7.43 2.50 15.93
N ILE A 118 -6.42 2.25 15.10
CA ILE A 118 -5.88 3.22 14.13
C ILE A 118 -6.61 3.04 12.78
N PRO A 119 -7.10 4.11 12.15
CA PRO A 119 -7.71 4.01 10.84
C PRO A 119 -6.73 3.47 9.79
N SER A 120 -7.24 2.79 8.78
CA SER A 120 -6.39 2.16 7.75
C SER A 120 -6.99 2.22 6.36
N TRP A 121 -6.17 1.95 5.34
CA TRP A 121 -6.66 1.50 4.05
C TRP A 121 -5.98 0.19 3.64
N ILE A 122 -6.65 -0.54 2.75
CA ILE A 122 -6.10 -1.74 2.11
C ILE A 122 -6.05 -1.52 0.60
N SER A 123 -4.84 -1.49 0.05
CA SER A 123 -4.58 -1.35 -1.38
C SER A 123 -4.01 -2.65 -1.94
N LEU A 124 -4.65 -3.17 -2.98
CA LEU A 124 -4.29 -4.42 -3.64
C LEU A 124 -3.34 -4.14 -4.82
N SER A 125 -2.46 -5.12 -5.10
CA SER A 125 -1.65 -5.10 -6.30
C SER A 125 -2.47 -5.60 -7.49
N ALA A 126 -2.98 -4.69 -8.32
CA ALA A 126 -3.70 -5.05 -9.55
C ALA A 126 -2.79 -5.67 -10.63
N ALA A 127 -1.47 -5.63 -10.42
CA ALA A 127 -0.49 -6.33 -11.25
C ALA A 127 -0.24 -7.77 -10.78
N SER A 128 -0.83 -8.20 -9.65
CA SER A 128 -0.59 -9.54 -9.15
C SER A 128 -1.36 -10.61 -9.92
N ALA A 129 -0.66 -11.70 -10.25
CA ALA A 129 -1.24 -12.87 -10.90
C ALA A 129 -2.22 -13.68 -10.04
N ALA A 130 -2.31 -13.40 -8.72
CA ALA A 130 -3.32 -14.02 -7.86
C ALA A 130 -4.71 -13.40 -7.99
N PHE A 131 -4.84 -12.29 -8.72
CA PHE A 131 -6.12 -11.65 -8.99
C PHE A 131 -6.50 -11.78 -10.46
N ASP A 132 -7.76 -12.13 -10.69
CA ASP A 132 -8.45 -11.73 -11.91
C ASP A 132 -9.33 -10.51 -11.60
N ALA A 133 -10.01 -9.96 -12.61
CA ALA A 133 -10.83 -8.77 -12.41
C ALA A 133 -12.00 -8.99 -11.42
N ALA A 134 -12.55 -10.20 -11.35
CA ALA A 134 -13.66 -10.50 -10.45
C ALA A 134 -13.17 -10.67 -9.02
N SER A 135 -12.12 -11.46 -8.80
CA SER A 135 -11.55 -11.71 -7.48
C SER A 135 -10.92 -10.47 -6.87
N LEU A 136 -10.33 -9.58 -7.69
CA LEU A 136 -9.85 -8.27 -7.24
C LEU A 136 -10.99 -7.44 -6.65
N ARG A 137 -12.11 -7.31 -7.38
CA ARG A 137 -13.27 -6.51 -6.94
C ARG A 137 -13.96 -7.11 -5.74
N GLU A 138 -14.10 -8.43 -5.69
CA GLU A 138 -14.63 -9.13 -4.52
C GLU A 138 -13.77 -8.89 -3.28
N THR A 139 -12.44 -8.98 -3.45
CA THR A 139 -11.48 -8.73 -2.37
C THR A 139 -11.54 -7.27 -1.89
N LEU A 140 -11.59 -6.29 -2.81
CA LEU A 140 -11.81 -4.88 -2.45
C LEU A 140 -13.09 -4.69 -1.65
N ALA A 141 -14.20 -5.27 -2.10
CA ALA A 141 -15.48 -5.19 -1.40
C ALA A 141 -15.44 -5.86 -0.02
N ALA A 142 -14.73 -6.98 0.13
CA ALA A 142 -14.53 -7.64 1.41
C ALA A 142 -13.68 -6.81 2.36
N SER A 143 -12.55 -6.29 1.90
CA SER A 143 -11.67 -5.38 2.66
C SER A 143 -12.39 -4.11 3.12
N ALA A 144 -13.29 -3.57 2.29
CA ALA A 144 -14.06 -2.37 2.66
C ALA A 144 -15.07 -2.60 3.79
N ARG A 145 -15.42 -3.86 4.10
CA ARG A 145 -16.28 -4.21 5.24
C ARG A 145 -15.51 -4.41 6.54
N THR A 146 -14.18 -4.36 6.51
CA THR A 146 -13.34 -4.53 7.69
C THR A 146 -13.43 -3.30 8.61
N PRO A 147 -13.79 -3.46 9.89
CA PRO A 147 -13.80 -2.35 10.84
C PRO A 147 -12.44 -1.65 10.91
N GLY A 148 -12.45 -0.31 10.86
CA GLY A 148 -11.23 0.51 10.86
C GLY A 148 -10.65 0.79 9.48
N VAL A 149 -11.06 0.05 8.43
CA VAL A 149 -10.68 0.36 7.05
C VAL A 149 -11.55 1.51 6.54
N LEU A 150 -10.93 2.66 6.30
CA LEU A 150 -11.58 3.86 5.78
C LEU A 150 -11.67 3.86 4.26
N ALA A 151 -10.75 3.20 3.56
CA ALA A 151 -10.70 3.17 2.10
C ALA A 151 -10.08 1.86 1.60
N VAL A 152 -10.40 1.50 0.36
CA VAL A 152 -9.75 0.38 -0.34
C VAL A 152 -9.27 0.83 -1.72
N GLY A 153 -8.40 0.10 -2.39
CA GLY A 153 -8.12 0.39 -3.79
C GLY A 153 -6.88 -0.30 -4.31
N VAL A 154 -6.15 0.36 -5.20
CA VAL A 154 -5.04 -0.26 -5.93
C VAL A 154 -3.83 0.65 -6.05
N ASN A 155 -2.66 0.05 -6.01
CA ASN A 155 -1.37 0.71 -6.19
C ASN A 155 -0.36 -0.20 -6.89
N CYS A 156 0.81 0.35 -7.20
CA CYS A 156 1.93 -0.35 -7.83
C CYS A 156 1.56 -1.07 -9.15
N CYS A 157 0.59 -0.53 -9.89
CA CYS A 157 0.14 -1.04 -11.18
C CYS A 157 0.28 0.05 -12.26
N ALA A 158 0.14 -0.32 -13.53
CA ALA A 158 0.07 0.67 -14.62
C ALA A 158 -1.18 1.56 -14.45
N PRO A 159 -1.12 2.87 -14.76
CA PRO A 159 -2.27 3.78 -14.64
C PRO A 159 -3.54 3.27 -15.32
N GLU A 160 -3.40 2.63 -16.48
CA GLU A 160 -4.51 2.12 -17.30
C GLU A 160 -5.27 0.97 -16.60
N THR A 161 -4.62 0.27 -15.66
CA THR A 161 -5.21 -0.83 -14.88
C THR A 161 -6.12 -0.33 -13.76
N VAL A 162 -5.95 0.92 -13.30
CA VAL A 162 -6.73 1.45 -12.17
C VAL A 162 -8.22 1.43 -12.49
N SER A 163 -8.60 1.90 -13.68
CA SER A 163 -9.99 2.03 -14.09
C SER A 163 -10.74 0.70 -14.09
N SER A 164 -10.13 -0.36 -14.63
CA SER A 164 -10.76 -1.69 -14.66
C SER A 164 -10.89 -2.33 -13.26
N ALA A 165 -10.03 -1.91 -12.32
CA ALA A 165 -10.06 -2.36 -10.93
C ALA A 165 -11.19 -1.71 -10.12
N ILE A 166 -11.46 -0.41 -10.30
CA ILE A 166 -12.36 0.34 -9.40
C ILE A 166 -13.70 0.80 -10.02
N ALA A 167 -13.85 0.88 -11.35
CA ALA A 167 -15.02 1.50 -11.98
C ALA A 167 -16.38 0.90 -11.57
N ASP A 168 -16.44 -0.42 -11.41
CA ASP A 168 -17.66 -1.16 -11.06
C ASP A 168 -17.63 -1.75 -9.65
N ALA A 169 -16.59 -1.46 -8.86
CA ALA A 169 -16.53 -1.94 -7.51
C ALA A 169 -17.52 -1.13 -6.64
N ALA A 170 -18.29 -1.82 -5.80
CA ALA A 170 -19.29 -1.19 -4.93
C ALA A 170 -18.69 -0.52 -3.67
N ALA A 171 -17.37 -0.38 -3.62
CA ALA A 171 -16.61 -0.11 -2.40
C ALA A 171 -15.96 1.28 -2.43
N ALA A 172 -16.76 2.33 -2.25
CA ALA A 172 -16.23 3.68 -1.99
C ALA A 172 -16.13 3.93 -0.47
N PRO A 173 -15.10 4.64 0.01
CA PRO A 173 -14.15 5.46 -0.76
C PRO A 173 -12.90 4.70 -1.26
N TYR A 174 -12.34 5.16 -2.38
CA TYR A 174 -11.14 4.56 -2.97
C TYR A 174 -9.83 5.30 -2.65
N VAL A 175 -8.75 4.53 -2.59
CA VAL A 175 -7.35 4.99 -2.64
C VAL A 175 -6.67 4.47 -3.90
N VAL A 176 -6.07 5.37 -4.70
CA VAL A 176 -5.40 5.02 -5.96
C VAL A 176 -4.06 5.72 -6.11
N TYR A 177 -3.00 4.94 -6.32
CA TYR A 177 -1.66 5.49 -6.53
C TYR A 177 -0.84 4.53 -7.41
N PRO A 178 -1.07 4.55 -8.74
CA PRO A 178 -0.36 3.68 -9.67
C PRO A 178 1.11 4.11 -9.87
N ASN A 179 1.85 3.31 -10.62
CA ASN A 179 3.18 3.68 -11.11
C ASN A 179 3.09 4.86 -12.08
N SER A 180 4.21 5.51 -12.36
CA SER A 180 4.27 6.59 -13.35
C SER A 180 3.75 6.16 -14.73
N GLY A 181 3.96 4.89 -15.12
CA GLY A 181 3.53 4.29 -16.39
C GLY A 181 4.66 3.58 -17.14
N GLU A 182 5.92 3.82 -16.74
CA GLU A 182 7.04 2.99 -17.15
C GLU A 182 6.81 1.53 -16.70
N THR A 183 7.35 0.57 -17.46
CA THR A 183 7.36 -0.85 -17.09
C THR A 183 8.71 -1.22 -16.50
N GLY A 184 8.70 -1.84 -15.32
CA GLY A 184 9.90 -2.34 -14.66
C GLY A 184 10.26 -3.75 -15.12
N ASP A 185 11.52 -3.97 -15.46
CA ASP A 185 12.14 -5.29 -15.58
C ASP A 185 12.96 -5.56 -14.31
N ALA A 186 12.45 -6.45 -13.46
CA ALA A 186 13.10 -6.80 -12.21
C ALA A 186 14.44 -7.55 -12.42
N ALA A 187 14.56 -8.34 -13.50
CA ALA A 187 15.76 -9.10 -13.80
C ALA A 187 16.89 -8.19 -14.32
N ALA A 188 16.55 -7.25 -15.20
CA ALA A 188 17.50 -6.26 -15.71
C ALA A 188 17.73 -5.09 -14.74
N ARG A 189 16.85 -4.90 -13.75
CA ARG A 189 16.82 -3.73 -12.84
C ARG A 189 16.70 -2.41 -13.61
N VAL A 190 15.95 -2.42 -14.71
CA VAL A 190 15.75 -1.29 -15.61
C VAL A 190 14.26 -0.99 -15.74
N TRP A 191 13.93 0.29 -15.89
CA TRP A 191 12.60 0.74 -16.27
C TRP A 191 12.62 1.19 -17.73
N THR A 192 11.60 0.81 -18.49
CA THR A 192 11.47 1.13 -19.91
C THR A 192 10.09 1.69 -20.21
N GLY A 193 9.99 2.44 -21.31
CA GLY A 193 8.77 3.14 -21.71
C GLY A 193 8.77 4.59 -21.27
N ASP A 194 7.70 5.28 -21.64
CA ASP A 194 7.48 6.68 -21.28
C ASP A 194 6.75 6.76 -19.93
N PRO A 195 7.02 7.80 -19.12
CA PRO A 195 6.16 8.10 -17.98
C PRO A 195 4.73 8.25 -18.51
N GLY A 196 3.84 7.43 -17.96
CA GLY A 196 2.44 7.36 -18.32
C GLY A 196 1.65 8.59 -17.87
N ARG A 197 0.38 8.57 -18.22
CA ARG A 197 -0.50 9.74 -18.08
C ARG A 197 -1.28 9.66 -16.77
N LEU A 198 -0.61 9.73 -15.62
CA LEU A 198 -1.25 9.76 -14.29
C LEU A 198 -2.44 10.72 -14.20
N LEU A 199 -2.39 11.85 -14.92
CA LEU A 199 -3.45 12.86 -14.93
C LEU A 199 -4.61 12.57 -15.91
N ALA A 200 -4.43 11.70 -16.90
CA ALA A 200 -5.45 11.49 -17.94
C ALA A 200 -6.71 10.85 -17.38
N ASP A 201 -6.57 9.90 -16.46
CA ASP A 201 -7.68 9.16 -15.89
C ASP A 201 -8.12 9.68 -14.51
N LEU A 202 -7.47 10.74 -14.01
CA LEU A 202 -7.73 11.31 -12.68
C LEU A 202 -9.21 11.67 -12.49
N ASP A 203 -9.82 12.35 -13.46
CA ASP A 203 -11.23 12.77 -13.38
C ASP A 203 -12.18 11.55 -13.30
N ALA A 204 -11.86 10.46 -14.00
CA ALA A 204 -12.62 9.23 -13.94
C ALA A 204 -12.51 8.56 -12.57
N TRP A 205 -11.29 8.47 -12.01
CA TRP A 205 -11.09 7.91 -10.67
C TRP A 205 -11.85 8.68 -9.60
N LEU A 206 -11.85 10.02 -9.68
CA LEU A 206 -12.59 10.88 -8.75
C LEU A 206 -14.10 10.67 -8.87
N ALA A 207 -14.62 10.56 -10.10
CA ALA A 207 -16.02 10.27 -10.38
C ALA A 207 -16.46 8.90 -9.82
N TRP A 208 -15.58 7.90 -9.81
CA TRP A 208 -15.83 6.59 -9.21
C TRP A 208 -15.64 6.53 -7.69
N GLY A 209 -15.22 7.63 -7.06
CA GLY A 209 -15.12 7.69 -5.60
C GLY A 209 -13.71 7.63 -5.03
N ALA A 210 -12.66 7.81 -5.84
CA ALA A 210 -11.32 8.04 -5.33
C ALA A 210 -11.29 9.30 -4.44
N ARG A 211 -10.72 9.15 -3.25
CA ARG A 211 -10.55 10.22 -2.25
C ARG A 211 -9.11 10.38 -1.81
N ILE A 212 -8.31 9.34 -1.97
CA ILE A 212 -6.86 9.39 -1.76
C ILE A 212 -6.21 9.07 -3.10
N VAL A 213 -5.50 10.03 -3.67
CA VAL A 213 -4.82 9.88 -4.98
C VAL A 213 -3.35 10.24 -4.83
N GLY A 214 -2.46 9.45 -5.42
CA GLY A 214 -1.03 9.68 -5.38
C GLY A 214 -0.28 8.93 -6.48
N GLY A 215 0.98 8.59 -6.20
CA GLY A 215 1.86 7.84 -7.09
C GLY A 215 2.65 6.77 -6.34
N CYS A 216 3.05 5.72 -7.05
CA CYS A 216 3.88 4.63 -6.56
C CYS A 216 5.24 4.64 -7.27
N CYS A 217 5.68 3.53 -7.86
CA CYS A 217 7.00 3.44 -8.48
C CYS A 217 7.20 4.50 -9.55
N ARG A 218 8.41 5.08 -9.55
CA ARG A 218 8.89 6.07 -10.53
C ARG A 218 8.16 7.42 -10.55
N THR A 219 7.18 7.62 -9.68
CA THR A 219 6.55 8.93 -9.48
C THR A 219 7.45 9.87 -8.68
N THR A 220 7.23 11.16 -8.85
CA THR A 220 8.07 12.24 -8.33
C THR A 220 7.22 13.33 -7.64
N PRO A 221 7.83 14.26 -6.89
CA PRO A 221 7.11 15.41 -6.36
C PRO A 221 6.38 16.25 -7.41
N ASP A 222 6.90 16.32 -8.64
CA ASP A 222 6.25 17.06 -9.74
C ASP A 222 4.93 16.41 -10.17
N ASP A 223 4.87 15.07 -10.17
CA ASP A 223 3.62 14.33 -10.43
C ASP A 223 2.57 14.63 -9.35
N ILE A 224 2.99 14.63 -8.08
CA ILE A 224 2.12 14.96 -6.94
C ILE A 224 1.66 16.41 -7.01
N ALA A 225 2.53 17.34 -7.40
CA ALA A 225 2.17 18.74 -7.59
C ALA A 225 1.14 18.92 -8.71
N ALA A 226 1.28 18.19 -9.82
CA ALA A 226 0.34 18.23 -10.92
C ALA A 226 -1.03 17.65 -10.55
N ILE A 227 -1.06 16.53 -9.82
CA ILE A 227 -2.31 15.98 -9.24
C ILE A 227 -2.95 17.01 -8.31
N ALA A 228 -2.18 17.59 -7.40
CA ALA A 228 -2.68 18.58 -6.45
C ALA A 228 -3.22 19.85 -7.13
N HIS A 229 -2.65 20.27 -8.26
CA HIS A 229 -3.16 21.39 -9.05
C HIS A 229 -4.52 21.07 -9.67
N ARG A 230 -4.73 19.82 -10.12
CA ARG A 230 -6.01 19.38 -10.69
C ARG A 230 -7.14 19.19 -9.67
N LEU A 231 -6.80 18.90 -8.42
CA LEU A 231 -7.76 18.68 -7.34
C LEU A 231 -8.26 19.98 -6.65
N ARG A 232 -7.70 21.14 -7.04
CA ARG A 232 -8.06 22.46 -6.52
C ARG A 232 -9.02 23.17 -7.48
#